data_AF-A0AAW1R5E4-F1
#
_entry.id   AF-A0AAW1R5E4-F1
#
_cell.length_a   1.000
_cell.length_b   1.000
_cell.length_c   1.000
_cell.angle_alpha   90.00
_cell.angle_beta   90.00
_cell.angle_gamma   90.00
#
_symmetry.space_group_name_H-M   'P 1'
#
loop_
_entity.id
_entity.type
_entity.pdbx_description
1 polymer ?
#
loop_
_entity_poly.entity_id
_entity_poly.type
_entity_poly.pdbx_seq_one_letter_code
_entity_poly.pdbx_strand_id
1 'polypeptide(L)'
;MQAGFEHAGHSVGAWTAQKPHLVGASLAAFAAAVLPGLTTRSSASTAFGQRKAFEAFNKSSVQIRRRNSVHVRAMAPTTSTKPSTPAQLTGPIEEPPSAGRLGLGFLLNGPKFTKEALQKYGHVWKLSILGLSTVYGIGGNEGLRLFYDERNVKRFPAASSTLKAAAWQLNESFAIPPLDGDQWRRRKLHMMATATSKEQAQAYLQALDGAFVDAIASLGKDGQEFSMWDALNRAVLGGLSGQILGYSLQDYAASSGQSMDKLVAAIRENFTVFGTSPIATKQTAAFKLLLEYLRVALAKTRADPAAYAGTGLSNYLASPEAQRLMDDEILLDMHQMLAVGAYGICTQGAALLFSLAKNPQVRKRIAEEGAPLATETASFGNLRALPYTFAVVKEALRYWPAVHVVAGQTQREIIHENKRIPAQASILALLYGTTHDARVFKNPEMFDPERFLPPRNEGPDETWEGWMVAFGAGDSSQGHACAGKHVAISFLLLIALRFSQGWAWQLTDADERMLDDRIGPVPSKGLTMRRNP
;
A
#
# COMPACT_ATOMS: atom_id res chain seq x y z
N MET A 1 14.33 62.82 4.24
CA MET A 1 15.29 63.01 5.36
C MET A 1 15.88 61.64 5.69
N GLN A 2 17.22 61.57 5.60
CA GLN A 2 18.10 60.53 6.15
C GLN A 2 17.85 60.38 7.67
N ALA A 3 18.28 59.40 8.46
CA ALA A 3 19.20 58.26 8.43
C ALA A 3 18.61 57.27 9.49
N GLY A 4 18.95 56.01 9.69
CA GLY A 4 20.23 55.30 9.66
C GLY A 4 20.07 54.15 10.67
N PHE A 5 20.52 52.94 10.34
CA PHE A 5 20.70 51.88 11.33
C PHE A 5 22.01 51.17 11.04
N GLU A 6 22.87 51.20 12.04
CA GLU A 6 24.22 50.67 12.07
C GLU A 6 24.25 49.14 12.21
N HIS A 7 25.37 48.60 11.73
CA HIS A 7 25.83 47.23 11.84
C HIS A 7 25.99 46.74 13.29
N ALA A 8 25.62 45.48 13.52
CA ALA A 8 26.33 44.60 14.44
C ALA A 8 26.51 43.23 13.77
N GLY A 9 27.76 42.89 13.47
CA GLY A 9 28.14 41.65 12.81
C GLY A 9 28.19 40.47 13.77
N HIS A 10 27.78 39.31 13.28
CA HIS A 10 28.25 38.02 13.76
C HIS A 10 28.64 37.14 12.58
N SER A 11 29.80 36.53 12.73
CA SER A 11 30.61 35.79 11.77
C SER A 11 29.87 34.68 11.02
N VAL A 12 29.98 34.70 9.68
CA VAL A 12 29.66 33.58 8.80
C VAL A 12 30.75 32.52 8.95
N GLY A 13 30.47 31.46 9.71
CA GLY A 13 31.26 30.24 9.70
C GLY A 13 31.03 29.48 8.39
N ALA A 14 32.04 29.48 7.51
CA ALA A 14 32.05 28.69 6.29
C ALA A 14 31.91 27.20 6.62
N TRP A 15 30.74 26.61 6.32
CA TRP A 15 30.58 25.16 6.27
C TRP A 15 31.27 24.64 5.01
N THR A 16 32.43 24.05 5.21
CA THR A 16 33.17 23.30 4.20
C THR A 16 32.34 22.11 3.74
N ALA A 17 32.15 22.02 2.43
CA ALA A 17 31.47 20.92 1.76
C ALA A 17 32.14 19.57 2.11
N GLN A 18 31.48 18.75 2.94
CA GLN A 18 31.80 17.32 3.02
C GLN A 18 31.34 16.64 1.73
N LYS A 19 32.32 16.23 0.92
CA LYS A 19 32.13 15.46 -0.31
C LYS A 19 31.41 14.12 -0.02
N PRO A 20 30.47 13.68 -0.85
CA PRO A 20 29.81 12.38 -0.69
C PRO A 20 30.73 11.26 -1.19
N HIS A 21 31.54 10.67 -0.30
CA HIS A 21 32.42 9.55 -0.64
C HIS A 21 31.75 8.16 -0.60
N LEU A 22 30.42 8.07 -0.43
CA LEU A 22 29.69 6.79 -0.33
C LEU A 22 28.98 6.32 -1.61
N VAL A 23 28.98 7.12 -2.68
CA VAL A 23 28.27 6.77 -3.94
C VAL A 23 29.06 5.78 -4.81
N GLY A 24 30.39 5.74 -4.69
CA GLY A 24 31.25 4.93 -5.59
C GLY A 24 31.42 3.45 -5.20
N ALA A 25 31.29 3.09 -3.93
CA ALA A 25 31.69 1.75 -3.45
C ALA A 25 30.70 0.64 -3.85
N SER A 26 29.40 0.94 -3.96
CA SER A 26 28.37 -0.05 -4.27
C SER A 26 28.22 -0.33 -5.78
N LEU A 27 28.62 0.60 -6.65
CA LEU A 27 28.71 0.39 -8.09
C LEU A 27 29.86 -0.55 -8.46
N ALA A 28 30.99 -0.47 -7.74
CA ALA A 28 32.11 -1.40 -7.92
C ALA A 28 31.76 -2.82 -7.47
N ALA A 29 30.99 -2.98 -6.38
CA ALA A 29 30.52 -4.28 -5.91
C ALA A 29 29.49 -4.91 -6.86
N PHE A 30 28.63 -4.11 -7.50
CA PHE A 30 27.70 -4.57 -8.53
C PHE A 30 28.41 -4.93 -9.85
N ALA A 31 29.39 -4.12 -10.29
CA ALA A 31 30.18 -4.39 -11.49
C ALA A 31 31.04 -5.66 -11.35
N ALA A 32 31.62 -5.90 -10.17
CA ALA A 32 32.42 -7.10 -9.89
C ALA A 32 31.60 -8.40 -9.86
N ALA A 33 30.29 -8.32 -9.60
CA ALA A 33 29.39 -9.48 -9.58
C ALA A 33 28.79 -9.84 -10.96
N VAL A 34 28.84 -8.91 -11.93
CA VAL A 34 28.15 -9.03 -13.23
C VAL A 34 29.12 -9.23 -14.40
N LEU A 35 30.40 -8.85 -14.27
CA LEU A 35 31.42 -9.01 -15.32
C LEU A 35 32.78 -9.46 -14.73
N PRO A 36 33.12 -10.77 -14.75
CA PRO A 36 34.44 -11.18 -14.31
C PRO A 36 35.48 -10.83 -15.39
N GLY A 37 36.31 -9.80 -15.16
CA GLY A 37 37.40 -9.49 -16.10
C GLY A 37 38.23 -8.22 -15.89
N LEU A 38 37.86 -7.27 -15.01
CA LEU A 38 38.64 -6.04 -14.83
C LEU A 38 39.11 -5.86 -13.38
N THR A 39 40.31 -6.35 -13.08
CA THR A 39 41.02 -6.06 -11.84
C THR A 39 41.84 -4.77 -11.98
N THR A 40 41.67 -3.81 -11.05
CA THR A 40 42.76 -2.90 -10.67
C THR A 40 42.85 -2.80 -9.13
N ARG A 41 44.09 -2.84 -8.64
CA ARG A 41 44.50 -2.87 -7.22
C ARG A 41 44.19 -1.55 -6.49
N SER A 42 43.65 -1.59 -5.26
CA SER A 42 44.13 -0.73 -4.17
C SER A 42 43.77 -1.21 -2.74
N SER A 43 44.83 -1.25 -1.91
CA SER A 43 44.99 -1.23 -0.44
C SER A 43 44.02 -1.94 0.53
N ALA A 44 44.58 -2.93 1.24
CA ALA A 44 43.99 -3.73 2.33
C ALA A 44 44.02 -3.08 3.73
N SER A 45 44.12 -1.75 3.88
CA SER A 45 44.24 -1.09 5.20
C SER A 45 42.92 -0.57 5.79
N THR A 46 41.86 -0.43 5.00
CA THR A 46 40.55 0.11 5.44
C THR A 46 39.63 -0.93 6.09
N ALA A 47 39.82 -2.22 5.80
CA ALA A 47 38.96 -3.29 6.30
C ALA A 47 39.16 -3.59 7.80
N PHE A 48 40.33 -3.28 8.37
CA PHE A 48 40.64 -3.59 9.77
C PHE A 48 40.10 -2.54 10.76
N GLY A 49 39.97 -1.27 10.32
CA GLY A 49 39.43 -0.19 11.16
C GLY A 49 37.90 -0.26 11.37
N GLN A 50 37.16 -0.74 10.37
CA GLN A 50 35.69 -0.81 10.43
C GLN A 50 35.15 -1.93 11.34
N ARG A 51 35.94 -3.00 11.55
CA ARG A 51 35.55 -4.12 12.41
C ARG A 51 35.57 -3.77 13.90
N LYS A 52 36.52 -2.94 14.34
CA LYS A 52 36.62 -2.48 15.75
C LYS A 52 35.52 -1.50 16.14
N ALA A 53 35.02 -0.67 15.21
CA ALA A 53 33.93 0.27 15.47
C ALA A 53 32.58 -0.44 15.67
N PHE A 54 32.35 -1.55 14.96
CA PHE A 54 31.12 -2.34 15.07
C PHE A 54 31.05 -3.16 16.36
N GLU A 55 32.19 -3.69 16.83
CA GLU A 55 32.26 -4.43 18.11
C GLU A 55 32.13 -3.53 19.35
N ALA A 56 32.54 -2.26 19.27
CA ALA A 56 32.38 -1.28 20.35
C ALA A 56 30.92 -0.86 20.55
N PHE A 57 30.13 -0.77 19.48
CA PHE A 57 28.69 -0.43 19.53
C PHE A 57 27.83 -1.57 20.14
N ASN A 58 28.28 -2.82 19.99
CA ASN A 58 27.52 -3.98 20.48
C ASN A 58 27.74 -4.28 21.99
N LYS A 59 28.78 -3.70 22.61
CA LYS A 59 29.08 -3.90 24.04
C LYS A 59 28.37 -2.91 24.97
N SER A 60 27.95 -1.74 24.48
CA SER A 60 27.23 -0.72 25.28
C SER A 60 25.72 -0.96 25.39
N SER A 61 25.15 -1.84 24.57
CA SER A 61 23.71 -2.13 24.49
C SER A 61 23.24 -3.30 25.40
N VAL A 62 24.15 -3.92 26.17
CA VAL A 62 23.85 -5.10 27.01
C VAL A 62 23.61 -4.76 28.50
N GLN A 63 23.77 -3.52 28.94
CA GLN A 63 23.69 -3.18 30.39
C GLN A 63 22.41 -2.46 30.87
N ILE A 64 21.35 -2.34 30.06
CA ILE A 64 20.07 -1.76 30.50
C ILE A 64 18.91 -2.73 30.22
N ARG A 65 18.94 -3.92 30.82
CA ARG A 65 17.76 -4.81 30.92
C ARG A 65 17.81 -5.64 32.20
N ARG A 66 17.65 -4.97 33.35
CA ARG A 66 17.17 -5.62 34.58
C ARG A 66 16.42 -4.61 35.43
N ARG A 67 15.08 -4.63 35.39
CA ARG A 67 14.19 -4.61 36.57
C ARG A 67 12.72 -4.43 36.14
N ASN A 68 11.88 -5.29 36.72
CA ASN A 68 10.42 -5.23 36.88
C ASN A 68 9.63 -6.31 36.13
N SER A 69 9.64 -7.51 36.74
CA SER A 69 8.65 -8.56 36.52
C SER A 69 7.45 -8.35 37.44
N VAL A 70 6.27 -8.09 36.89
CA VAL A 70 4.98 -8.12 37.60
C VAL A 70 4.27 -9.44 37.24
N HIS A 71 3.87 -10.19 38.26
CA HIS A 71 3.18 -11.47 38.13
C HIS A 71 1.76 -11.29 37.59
N VAL A 72 1.45 -11.94 36.46
CA VAL A 72 0.07 -12.13 35.98
C VAL A 72 -0.34 -13.56 36.30
N ARG A 73 -1.45 -13.69 37.01
CA ARG A 73 -2.04 -14.93 37.52
C ARG A 73 -2.66 -15.72 36.36
N ALA A 74 -2.22 -16.96 36.16
CA ALA A 74 -2.71 -17.85 35.11
C ALA A 74 -4.17 -18.29 35.37
N MET A 75 -5.03 -18.22 34.34
CA MET A 75 -6.34 -18.88 34.32
C MET A 75 -6.21 -20.31 33.79
N ALA A 76 -7.03 -21.21 34.35
CA ALA A 76 -6.97 -22.66 34.16
C ALA A 76 -7.29 -23.10 32.71
N PRO A 77 -6.67 -24.20 32.23
CA PRO A 77 -6.89 -24.70 30.87
C PRO A 77 -8.24 -25.39 30.73
N THR A 78 -9.03 -24.97 29.75
CA THR A 78 -10.18 -25.74 29.27
C THR A 78 -9.70 -26.94 28.44
N THR A 79 -10.46 -28.03 28.55
CA THR A 79 -10.18 -29.41 28.15
C THR A 79 -9.59 -29.59 26.74
N SER A 80 -8.41 -30.21 26.70
CA SER A 80 -7.71 -30.71 25.51
C SER A 80 -8.47 -31.90 24.88
N THR A 81 -8.88 -31.75 23.63
CA THR A 81 -9.20 -32.88 22.75
C THR A 81 -7.88 -33.47 22.22
N LYS A 82 -7.75 -34.81 22.26
CA LYS A 82 -6.55 -35.55 21.84
C LYS A 82 -6.07 -35.12 20.44
N PRO A 83 -4.75 -34.98 20.20
CA PRO A 83 -4.23 -34.68 18.87
C PRO A 83 -4.51 -35.86 17.93
N SER A 84 -5.17 -35.59 16.80
CA SER A 84 -5.25 -36.52 15.67
C SER A 84 -3.84 -36.85 15.15
N THR A 85 -3.71 -38.06 14.62
CA THR A 85 -2.51 -38.62 13.99
C THR A 85 -1.75 -37.58 13.14
N PRO A 86 -0.41 -37.46 13.23
CA PRO A 86 0.33 -36.49 12.44
C PRO A 86 0.07 -36.70 10.96
N ALA A 87 -0.44 -35.68 10.28
CA ALA A 87 -0.72 -35.72 8.86
C ALA A 87 0.56 -36.10 8.11
N GLN A 88 0.50 -37.18 7.31
CA GLN A 88 1.62 -37.56 6.46
C GLN A 88 1.89 -36.44 5.44
N LEU A 89 3.12 -35.92 5.44
CA LEU A 89 3.55 -34.92 4.45
C LEU A 89 3.51 -35.55 3.06
N THR A 90 2.88 -34.86 2.09
CA THR A 90 2.57 -35.42 0.76
C THR A 90 3.71 -35.30 -0.28
N GLY A 91 4.97 -35.23 0.16
CA GLY A 91 6.14 -35.13 -0.73
C GLY A 91 6.67 -33.69 -0.93
N PRO A 92 7.63 -33.48 -1.86
CA PRO A 92 8.31 -32.19 -2.03
C PRO A 92 7.37 -31.10 -2.57
N ILE A 93 7.56 -29.85 -2.12
CA ILE A 93 6.83 -28.68 -2.68
C ILE A 93 7.19 -28.53 -4.16
N GLU A 94 6.16 -28.48 -5.00
CA GLU A 94 6.26 -28.34 -6.45
C GLU A 94 6.77 -26.95 -6.87
N GLU A 95 7.48 -26.91 -8.00
CA GLU A 95 8.07 -25.70 -8.57
C GLU A 95 7.40 -25.34 -9.91
N PRO A 96 6.70 -24.21 -10.00
CA PRO A 96 6.10 -23.77 -11.25
C PRO A 96 7.18 -23.49 -12.30
N PRO A 97 6.98 -23.89 -13.57
CA PRO A 97 7.86 -23.54 -14.67
C PRO A 97 7.73 -22.04 -14.94
N SER A 98 8.65 -21.26 -14.39
CA SER A 98 8.98 -19.93 -14.90
C SER A 98 10.00 -20.13 -16.02
N ALA A 99 9.90 -19.37 -17.13
CA ALA A 99 10.80 -19.50 -18.29
C ALA A 99 12.26 -19.77 -17.85
N GLY A 100 12.69 -21.04 -17.96
CA GLY A 100 14.01 -21.53 -17.60
C GLY A 100 14.41 -21.58 -16.11
N ARG A 101 13.58 -22.03 -15.15
CA ARG A 101 13.97 -22.19 -13.70
C ARG A 101 14.55 -20.92 -13.03
N LEU A 102 14.42 -19.76 -13.68
CA LEU A 102 15.04 -18.50 -13.26
C LEU A 102 14.02 -17.50 -12.71
N GLY A 103 12.74 -17.87 -12.55
CA GLY A 103 11.73 -16.97 -11.98
C GLY A 103 11.29 -15.83 -12.91
N LEU A 104 11.71 -15.84 -14.18
CA LEU A 104 11.46 -14.73 -15.11
C LEU A 104 9.97 -14.44 -15.33
N GLY A 105 9.12 -15.48 -15.36
CA GLY A 105 7.67 -15.29 -15.48
C GLY A 105 7.07 -14.49 -14.32
N PHE A 106 7.55 -14.71 -13.10
CA PHE A 106 7.14 -13.94 -11.92
C PHE A 106 7.64 -12.49 -11.99
N LEU A 107 8.85 -12.25 -12.51
CA LEU A 107 9.41 -10.91 -12.65
C LEU A 107 8.76 -10.09 -13.77
N LEU A 108 8.31 -10.74 -14.85
CA LEU A 108 7.68 -10.09 -16.00
C LEU A 108 6.18 -9.86 -15.79
N ASN A 109 5.47 -10.80 -15.16
CA ASN A 109 4.04 -10.69 -14.88
C ASN A 109 3.67 -11.49 -13.62
N GLY A 110 4.08 -10.97 -12.46
CA GLY A 110 3.82 -11.59 -11.16
C GLY A 110 2.34 -11.91 -10.87
N PRO A 111 1.39 -10.99 -11.12
CA PRO A 111 -0.04 -11.23 -10.92
C PRO A 111 -0.55 -12.45 -11.69
N LYS A 112 -0.34 -12.48 -13.02
CA LYS A 112 -0.73 -13.62 -13.86
C LYS A 112 -0.03 -14.90 -13.43
N PHE A 113 1.28 -14.84 -13.20
CA PHE A 113 2.06 -15.99 -12.75
C PHE A 113 1.52 -16.58 -11.44
N THR A 114 1.23 -15.75 -10.44
CA THR A 114 0.77 -16.22 -9.13
C THR A 114 -0.61 -16.86 -9.18
N LYS A 115 -1.52 -16.34 -10.02
CA LYS A 115 -2.83 -16.95 -10.30
C LYS A 115 -2.69 -18.31 -10.97
N GLU A 116 -1.95 -18.40 -12.07
CA GLU A 116 -1.73 -19.66 -12.80
C GLU A 116 -1.00 -20.71 -11.93
N ALA A 117 -0.02 -20.26 -11.14
CA ALA A 117 0.70 -21.14 -10.22
C ALA A 117 -0.23 -21.69 -9.13
N LEU A 118 -1.10 -20.85 -8.55
CA LEU A 118 -2.05 -21.30 -7.54
C LEU A 118 -3.09 -22.28 -8.11
N GLN A 119 -3.58 -22.04 -9.33
CA GLN A 119 -4.53 -22.92 -10.01
C GLN A 119 -3.93 -24.29 -10.34
N LYS A 120 -2.65 -24.33 -10.71
CA LYS A 120 -1.98 -25.57 -11.16
C LYS A 120 -1.32 -26.36 -10.01
N TYR A 121 -0.72 -25.68 -9.04
CA TYR A 121 0.12 -26.30 -7.99
C TYR A 121 -0.50 -26.25 -6.59
N GLY A 122 -1.67 -25.62 -6.45
CA GLY A 122 -2.37 -25.44 -5.19
C GLY A 122 -1.86 -24.25 -4.37
N HIS A 123 -2.21 -24.20 -3.09
CA HIS A 123 -1.93 -23.04 -2.24
C HIS A 123 -0.46 -22.93 -1.79
N VAL A 124 0.34 -23.98 -1.98
CA VAL A 124 1.76 -24.00 -1.58
C VAL A 124 2.62 -24.47 -2.74
N TRP A 125 3.52 -23.59 -3.16
CA TRP A 125 4.53 -23.82 -4.21
C TRP A 125 5.84 -23.11 -3.86
N LYS A 126 6.93 -23.44 -4.55
CA LYS A 126 8.23 -22.76 -4.42
C LYS A 126 8.76 -22.33 -5.77
N LEU A 127 9.59 -21.29 -5.81
CA LEU A 127 10.19 -20.76 -7.02
C LEU A 127 11.63 -20.34 -6.75
N SER A 128 12.56 -20.71 -7.63
CA SER A 128 13.88 -20.10 -7.65
C SER A 128 13.88 -18.81 -8.49
N ILE A 129 14.24 -17.67 -7.88
CA ILE A 129 14.39 -16.38 -8.58
C ILE A 129 15.86 -16.23 -8.97
N LEU A 130 16.10 -16.19 -10.28
CA LEU A 130 17.41 -16.09 -10.95
C LEU A 130 18.44 -17.13 -10.47
N GLY A 131 18.00 -18.25 -9.89
CA GLY A 131 18.89 -19.25 -9.29
C GLY A 131 19.53 -18.81 -7.95
N LEU A 132 19.22 -17.61 -7.46
CA LEU A 132 19.87 -16.99 -6.31
C LEU A 132 19.09 -17.12 -5.01
N SER A 133 17.76 -17.28 -5.09
CA SER A 133 16.90 -17.29 -3.92
C SER A 133 15.64 -18.12 -4.14
N THR A 134 15.38 -19.05 -3.23
CA THR A 134 14.12 -19.79 -3.18
C THR A 134 13.07 -18.98 -2.43
N VAL A 135 11.93 -18.79 -3.08
CA VAL A 135 10.75 -18.11 -2.51
C VAL A 135 9.58 -19.09 -2.49
N TYR A 136 8.84 -19.10 -1.38
CA TYR A 136 7.67 -19.96 -1.20
C TYR A 136 6.39 -19.12 -1.38
N GLY A 137 5.43 -19.63 -2.15
CA GLY A 137 4.08 -19.08 -2.22
C GLY A 137 3.17 -19.74 -1.19
N ILE A 138 2.33 -18.95 -0.51
CA ILE A 138 1.26 -19.42 0.36
C ILE A 138 -0.05 -18.68 0.03
N GLY A 139 -1.11 -19.41 -0.28
CA GLY A 139 -2.42 -18.88 -0.66
C GLY A 139 -3.59 -19.54 0.08
N GLY A 140 -4.81 -19.22 -0.32
CA GLY A 140 -6.02 -19.72 0.34
C GLY A 140 -6.27 -19.04 1.69
N ASN A 141 -7.51 -19.11 2.18
CA ASN A 141 -7.89 -18.42 3.42
C ASN A 141 -7.01 -18.83 4.62
N GLU A 142 -6.77 -20.12 4.79
CA GLU A 142 -5.93 -20.65 5.87
C GLU A 142 -4.46 -20.31 5.68
N GLY A 143 -3.93 -20.38 4.45
CA GLY A 143 -2.54 -20.01 4.18
C GLY A 143 -2.27 -18.52 4.43
N LEU A 144 -3.21 -17.65 4.06
CA LEU A 144 -3.13 -16.23 4.41
C LEU A 144 -3.23 -16.01 5.92
N ARG A 145 -4.10 -16.74 6.63
CA ARG A 145 -4.17 -16.69 8.09
C ARG A 145 -2.84 -17.06 8.74
N LEU A 146 -2.19 -18.12 8.27
CA LEU A 146 -0.87 -18.53 8.72
C LEU A 146 0.20 -17.46 8.43
N PHE A 147 0.12 -16.78 7.29
CA PHE A 147 1.06 -15.74 6.89
C PHE A 147 0.90 -14.43 7.70
N TYR A 148 -0.33 -14.05 8.06
CA TYR A 148 -0.58 -12.82 8.83
C TYR A 148 -0.41 -13.00 10.34
N ASP A 149 -0.22 -14.23 10.82
CA ASP A 149 0.20 -14.50 12.19
C ASP A 149 1.68 -14.13 12.39
N GLU A 150 1.93 -13.08 13.18
CA GLU A 150 3.28 -12.57 13.49
C GLU A 150 4.18 -13.60 14.20
N ARG A 151 3.61 -14.67 14.77
CA ARG A 151 4.39 -15.79 15.33
C ARG A 151 4.98 -16.68 14.24
N ASN A 152 4.38 -16.67 13.05
CA ASN A 152 4.81 -17.46 11.90
C ASN A 152 5.70 -16.67 10.95
N VAL A 153 5.37 -15.41 10.66
CA VAL A 153 6.04 -14.61 9.63
C VAL A 153 6.40 -13.23 10.15
N LYS A 154 7.61 -12.77 9.82
CA LYS A 154 8.12 -11.41 10.04
C LYS A 154 8.12 -10.62 8.73
N ARG A 155 7.91 -9.31 8.82
CA ARG A 155 8.02 -8.36 7.71
C ARG A 155 9.49 -7.99 7.43
N PHE A 156 9.68 -7.02 6.55
CA PHE A 156 10.87 -6.72 5.77
C PHE A 156 12.26 -6.62 6.44
N PRO A 157 12.48 -6.42 7.76
CA PRO A 157 13.85 -6.54 8.31
C PRO A 157 14.50 -7.92 8.08
N ALA A 158 13.70 -8.95 7.81
CA ALA A 158 14.10 -10.35 7.79
C ALA A 158 14.30 -10.96 6.37
N ALA A 159 13.83 -10.31 5.30
CA ALA A 159 13.95 -10.84 3.94
C ALA A 159 15.41 -10.84 3.41
N SER A 160 15.75 -11.75 2.49
CA SER A 160 17.07 -11.84 1.85
C SER A 160 17.45 -10.54 1.12
N SER A 161 18.75 -10.32 0.90
CA SER A 161 19.27 -9.14 0.20
C SER A 161 18.60 -8.88 -1.16
N THR A 162 18.17 -9.94 -1.86
CA THR A 162 17.50 -9.84 -3.17
C THR A 162 16.07 -9.30 -3.07
N LEU A 163 15.27 -9.75 -2.08
CA LEU A 163 13.94 -9.19 -1.83
C LEU A 163 14.03 -7.80 -1.20
N LYS A 164 15.05 -7.54 -0.37
CA LYS A 164 15.38 -6.20 0.11
C LYS A 164 15.74 -5.25 -1.04
N ALA A 165 16.48 -5.70 -2.05
CA ALA A 165 16.81 -4.90 -3.23
C ALA A 165 15.60 -4.64 -4.15
N ALA A 166 14.65 -5.59 -4.22
CA ALA A 166 13.38 -5.37 -4.92
C ALA A 166 12.45 -4.42 -4.13
N ALA A 167 12.39 -4.55 -2.80
CA ALA A 167 11.62 -3.66 -1.92
C ALA A 167 12.25 -2.27 -1.73
N TRP A 168 13.57 -2.15 -1.92
CA TRP A 168 14.30 -0.88 -1.99
C TRP A 168 13.73 0.05 -3.06
N GLN A 169 13.06 -0.49 -4.09
CA GLN A 169 12.39 0.30 -5.13
C GLN A 169 11.23 1.15 -4.59
N LEU A 170 10.71 0.84 -3.39
CA LEU A 170 9.75 1.71 -2.69
C LEU A 170 10.42 2.83 -1.88
N ASN A 171 11.76 2.87 -1.82
CA ASN A 171 12.57 3.94 -1.21
C ASN A 171 12.19 4.36 0.24
N GLU A 172 11.58 3.44 1.00
CA GLU A 172 10.84 3.78 2.21
C GLU A 172 11.08 2.82 3.38
N SER A 173 12.33 2.36 3.55
CA SER A 173 12.68 1.38 4.58
C SER A 173 12.28 1.77 6.02
N PHE A 174 11.96 3.05 6.27
CA PHE A 174 11.56 3.59 7.56
C PHE A 174 10.10 4.09 7.62
N ALA A 175 9.30 3.92 6.57
CA ALA A 175 7.86 4.17 6.62
C ALA A 175 7.13 3.04 7.37
N ILE A 176 5.89 3.25 7.78
CA ILE A 176 5.12 2.24 8.54
C ILE A 176 5.08 0.84 7.87
N PRO A 177 4.71 0.65 6.59
CA PRO A 177 4.46 -0.69 6.05
C PRO A 177 5.62 -1.71 6.12
N PRO A 178 6.89 -1.34 5.88
CA PRO A 178 8.01 -2.29 5.99
C PRO A 178 8.47 -2.56 7.43
N LEU A 179 8.03 -1.80 8.44
CA LEU A 179 8.41 -2.02 9.84
C LEU A 179 7.75 -3.29 10.43
N ASP A 180 8.28 -3.76 11.55
CA ASP A 180 7.68 -4.85 12.33
C ASP A 180 7.89 -4.63 13.84
N GLY A 181 7.22 -5.45 14.66
CA GLY A 181 7.34 -5.41 16.12
C GLY A 181 6.82 -4.11 16.75
N ASP A 182 7.42 -3.72 17.87
CA ASP A 182 6.89 -2.62 18.69
C ASP A 182 6.93 -1.26 18.00
N GLN A 183 7.96 -0.99 17.17
CA GLN A 183 8.06 0.27 16.44
C GLN A 183 6.92 0.42 15.42
N TRP A 184 6.67 -0.64 14.66
CA TRP A 184 5.54 -0.69 13.73
C TRP A 184 4.21 -0.51 14.45
N ARG A 185 3.98 -1.29 15.52
CA ARG A 185 2.71 -1.28 16.27
C ARG A 185 2.42 0.10 16.84
N ARG A 186 3.42 0.75 17.46
CA ARG A 186 3.27 2.13 17.95
C ARG A 186 2.93 3.10 16.82
N ARG A 187 3.79 3.20 15.79
CA ARG A 187 3.59 4.19 14.71
C ARG A 187 2.26 4.00 13.99
N LYS A 188 1.88 2.75 13.70
CA LYS A 188 0.58 2.44 13.08
C LYS A 188 -0.59 2.80 13.98
N LEU A 189 -0.58 2.41 15.25
CA LEU A 189 -1.64 2.75 16.19
C LEU A 189 -1.79 4.26 16.34
N HIS A 190 -0.69 5.01 16.38
CA HIS A 190 -0.75 6.46 16.45
C HIS A 190 -1.28 7.09 15.16
N MET A 191 -0.89 6.57 13.98
CA MET A 191 -1.48 6.96 12.69
C MET A 191 -3.01 6.74 12.68
N MET A 192 -3.45 5.58 13.19
CA MET A 192 -4.88 5.22 13.30
C MET A 192 -5.63 6.06 14.32
N ALA A 193 -5.00 6.41 15.44
CA ALA A 193 -5.62 7.22 16.48
C ALA A 193 -5.67 8.71 16.13
N THR A 194 -4.93 9.15 15.11
CA THR A 194 -4.82 10.57 14.72
C THR A 194 -5.26 10.80 13.28
N ALA A 195 -4.35 10.71 12.31
CA ALA A 195 -4.60 11.05 10.91
C ALA A 195 -5.63 10.14 10.23
N THR A 196 -5.96 8.98 10.80
CA THR A 196 -7.01 8.10 10.29
C THR A 196 -8.02 7.71 11.37
N SER A 197 -8.17 8.55 12.41
CA SER A 197 -9.22 8.39 13.41
C SER A 197 -10.61 8.43 12.77
N LYS A 198 -11.64 8.00 13.51
CA LYS A 198 -13.02 8.02 12.99
C LYS A 198 -13.46 9.45 12.62
N GLU A 199 -13.08 10.42 13.44
CA GLU A 199 -13.39 11.83 13.26
C GLU A 199 -12.66 12.38 12.04
N GLN A 200 -11.36 12.11 11.92
CA GLN A 200 -10.57 12.55 10.78
C GLN A 200 -11.04 11.90 9.47
N ALA A 201 -11.36 10.61 9.51
CA ALA A 201 -11.88 9.88 8.36
C ALA A 201 -13.24 10.43 7.91
N GLN A 202 -14.11 10.86 8.84
CA GLN A 202 -15.37 11.52 8.51
C GLN A 202 -15.13 12.89 7.85
N ALA A 203 -14.15 13.66 8.29
CA ALA A 203 -13.76 14.91 7.64
C ALA A 203 -13.26 14.67 6.20
N TYR A 204 -12.43 13.63 6.00
CA TYR A 204 -11.99 13.24 4.65
C TYR A 204 -13.16 12.82 3.75
N LEU A 205 -14.11 12.06 4.29
CA LEU A 205 -15.29 11.63 3.55
C LEU A 205 -16.13 12.83 3.09
N GLN A 206 -16.33 13.82 3.94
CA GLN A 206 -17.09 15.05 3.62
C GLN A 206 -16.39 15.89 2.55
N ALA A 207 -15.07 16.09 2.68
CA ALA A 207 -14.30 16.81 1.69
C ALA A 207 -14.35 16.11 0.32
N LEU A 208 -14.28 14.77 0.34
CA LEU A 208 -14.34 13.96 -0.87
C LEU A 208 -15.75 13.97 -1.51
N ASP A 209 -16.81 13.97 -0.69
CA ASP A 209 -18.20 14.06 -1.17
C ASP A 209 -18.42 15.36 -1.95
N GLY A 210 -18.02 16.50 -1.37
CA GLY A 210 -18.05 17.79 -2.06
C GLY A 210 -17.23 17.79 -3.36
N ALA A 211 -15.99 17.29 -3.30
CA ALA A 211 -15.13 17.20 -4.47
C ALA A 211 -15.72 16.32 -5.60
N PHE A 212 -16.44 15.25 -5.26
CA PHE A 212 -17.13 14.41 -6.24
C PHE A 212 -18.36 15.08 -6.82
N VAL A 213 -19.16 15.78 -6.02
CA VAL A 213 -20.30 16.56 -6.53
C VAL A 213 -19.80 17.58 -7.56
N ASP A 214 -18.76 18.34 -7.23
CA ASP A 214 -18.15 19.33 -8.13
C ASP A 214 -17.57 18.67 -9.39
N ALA A 215 -16.82 17.58 -9.22
CA ALA A 215 -16.24 16.85 -10.33
C ALA A 215 -17.33 16.34 -11.28
N ILE A 216 -18.36 15.66 -10.76
CA ILE A 216 -19.48 15.12 -11.53
C ILE A 216 -20.23 16.23 -12.26
N ALA A 217 -20.49 17.36 -11.61
CA ALA A 217 -21.13 18.52 -12.23
C ALA A 217 -20.31 19.06 -13.41
N SER A 218 -18.98 19.06 -13.28
CA SER A 218 -18.05 19.52 -14.32
C SER A 218 -17.86 18.54 -15.50
N LEU A 219 -18.27 17.28 -15.36
CA LEU A 219 -18.16 16.30 -16.44
C LEU A 219 -18.99 16.73 -17.66
N GLY A 220 -18.53 16.37 -18.86
CA GLY A 220 -19.00 16.93 -20.14
C GLY A 220 -20.52 17.00 -20.32
N LYS A 221 -20.98 17.90 -21.20
CA LYS A 221 -22.41 17.97 -21.57
C LYS A 221 -22.86 16.69 -22.27
N ASP A 222 -24.16 16.49 -22.41
CA ASP A 222 -24.72 15.33 -23.11
C ASP A 222 -24.05 15.15 -24.49
N GLY A 223 -23.58 13.94 -24.76
CA GLY A 223 -22.87 13.61 -26.00
C GLY A 223 -21.36 13.92 -26.02
N GLN A 224 -20.81 14.66 -25.04
CA GLN A 224 -19.37 14.92 -24.97
C GLN A 224 -18.63 13.82 -24.22
N GLU A 225 -17.46 13.45 -24.74
CA GLU A 225 -16.54 12.53 -24.09
C GLU A 225 -15.72 13.23 -23.00
N PHE A 226 -15.41 12.50 -21.94
CA PHE A 226 -14.56 12.97 -20.85
C PHE A 226 -13.77 11.81 -20.24
N SER A 227 -12.62 12.13 -19.64
CA SER A 227 -11.79 11.17 -18.90
C SER A 227 -12.29 11.03 -17.47
N MET A 228 -12.89 9.88 -17.16
CA MET A 228 -13.32 9.57 -15.80
C MET A 228 -12.11 9.41 -14.86
N TRP A 229 -10.99 8.92 -15.39
CA TRP A 229 -9.73 8.81 -14.65
C TRP A 229 -9.23 10.17 -14.16
N ASP A 230 -9.23 11.18 -15.02
CA ASP A 230 -8.71 12.50 -14.65
C ASP A 230 -9.63 13.21 -13.65
N ALA A 231 -10.94 13.07 -13.82
CA ALA A 231 -11.92 13.60 -12.86
C ALA A 231 -11.74 12.97 -11.47
N LEU A 232 -11.57 11.64 -11.41
CA LEU A 232 -11.31 10.92 -10.16
C LEU A 232 -9.98 11.36 -9.52
N ASN A 233 -8.89 11.44 -10.27
CA ASN A 233 -7.59 11.87 -9.73
C ASN A 233 -7.65 13.31 -9.22
N ARG A 234 -8.29 14.23 -9.95
CA ARG A 234 -8.45 15.62 -9.49
C ARG A 234 -9.28 15.71 -8.21
N ALA A 235 -10.42 15.01 -8.14
CA ALA A 235 -11.27 15.02 -6.96
C ALA A 235 -10.57 14.42 -5.73
N VAL A 236 -9.98 13.23 -5.89
CA VAL A 236 -9.35 12.49 -4.78
C VAL A 236 -8.03 13.15 -4.37
N LEU A 237 -7.07 13.29 -5.29
CA LEU A 237 -5.75 13.82 -4.94
C LEU A 237 -5.82 15.32 -4.64
N GLY A 238 -6.70 16.05 -5.32
CA GLY A 238 -6.89 17.45 -5.02
C GLY A 238 -7.57 17.70 -3.68
N GLY A 239 -8.76 17.14 -3.51
CA GLY A 239 -9.56 17.34 -2.29
C GLY A 239 -8.90 16.76 -1.04
N LEU A 240 -8.37 15.54 -1.11
CA LEU A 240 -7.81 14.88 0.07
C LEU A 240 -6.43 15.40 0.46
N SER A 241 -5.59 15.84 -0.48
CA SER A 241 -4.23 16.29 -0.12
C SER A 241 -4.24 17.48 0.84
N GLY A 242 -5.17 18.43 0.65
CA GLY A 242 -5.35 19.55 1.58
C GLY A 242 -5.80 19.11 2.97
N GLN A 243 -6.69 18.12 3.06
CA GLN A 243 -7.15 17.59 4.36
C GLN A 243 -6.10 16.71 5.06
N ILE A 244 -5.32 15.96 4.29
CA ILE A 244 -4.25 15.11 4.82
C ILE A 244 -3.08 15.97 5.29
N LEU A 245 -2.63 16.93 4.47
CA LEU A 245 -1.36 17.63 4.68
C LEU A 245 -1.51 19.07 5.16
N GLY A 246 -2.74 19.60 5.17
CA GLY A 246 -3.01 21.01 5.43
C GLY A 246 -2.66 21.94 4.28
N TYR A 247 -2.05 21.43 3.21
CA TYR A 247 -1.63 22.20 2.06
C TYR A 247 -1.87 21.39 0.80
N SER A 248 -2.80 21.81 -0.05
CA SER A 248 -3.26 20.97 -1.17
C SER A 248 -2.21 20.86 -2.28
N LEU A 249 -2.30 19.78 -3.06
CA LEU A 249 -1.50 19.62 -4.27
C LEU A 249 -1.77 20.73 -5.29
N GLN A 250 -2.99 21.27 -5.35
CA GLN A 250 -3.34 22.41 -6.21
C GLN A 250 -2.60 23.67 -5.77
N ASP A 251 -2.60 23.96 -4.47
CA ASP A 251 -1.94 25.16 -3.95
C ASP A 251 -0.43 25.06 -4.13
N TYR A 252 0.15 23.86 -3.95
CA TYR A 252 1.56 23.63 -4.22
C TYR A 252 1.88 23.77 -5.70
N ALA A 253 1.06 23.22 -6.60
CA ALA A 253 1.23 23.39 -8.05
C ALA A 253 1.27 24.88 -8.42
N ALA A 254 0.29 25.65 -7.93
CA ALA A 254 0.19 27.08 -8.17
C ALA A 254 1.40 27.86 -7.63
N SER A 255 1.89 27.56 -6.42
CA SER A 255 3.00 28.31 -5.82
C SER A 255 4.38 27.91 -6.32
N SER A 256 4.57 26.66 -6.75
CA SER A 256 5.87 26.12 -7.16
C SER A 256 6.11 26.19 -8.67
N GLY A 257 5.09 26.58 -9.46
CA GLY A 257 5.13 26.55 -10.92
C GLY A 257 5.08 25.14 -11.52
N GLN A 258 4.78 24.12 -10.72
CA GLN A 258 4.55 22.76 -11.20
C GLN A 258 3.12 22.63 -11.73
N SER A 259 2.90 21.75 -12.71
CA SER A 259 1.53 21.39 -13.11
C SER A 259 0.97 20.30 -12.21
N MET A 260 -0.36 20.30 -12.03
CA MET A 260 -1.05 19.21 -11.33
C MET A 260 -0.76 17.85 -11.98
N ASP A 261 -0.76 17.79 -13.31
CA ASP A 261 -0.48 16.56 -14.06
C ASP A 261 0.93 16.00 -13.76
N LYS A 262 1.92 16.88 -13.58
CA LYS A 262 3.28 16.46 -13.23
C LYS A 262 3.34 15.90 -11.80
N LEU A 263 2.61 16.48 -10.86
CA LEU A 263 2.53 15.96 -9.49
C LEU A 263 1.80 14.62 -9.43
N VAL A 264 0.67 14.49 -10.12
CA VAL A 264 -0.08 13.22 -10.24
C VAL A 264 0.78 12.15 -10.91
N ALA A 265 1.49 12.51 -11.99
CA ALA A 265 2.44 11.61 -12.62
C ALA A 265 3.53 11.18 -11.63
N ALA A 266 4.10 12.10 -10.84
CA ALA A 266 5.10 11.75 -9.83
C ALA A 266 4.57 10.75 -8.79
N ILE A 267 3.32 10.89 -8.33
CA ILE A 267 2.69 9.90 -7.44
C ILE A 267 2.60 8.54 -8.13
N ARG A 268 2.12 8.49 -9.39
CA ARG A 268 2.02 7.25 -10.17
C ARG A 268 3.37 6.56 -10.39
N GLU A 269 4.43 7.31 -10.73
CA GLU A 269 5.73 6.73 -11.03
C GLU A 269 6.33 5.99 -9.81
N ASN A 270 6.04 6.45 -8.58
CA ASN A 270 6.43 5.76 -7.34
C ASN A 270 5.79 4.37 -7.16
N PHE A 271 4.72 4.03 -7.91
CA PHE A 271 4.03 2.73 -7.85
C PHE A 271 4.33 1.79 -9.01
N THR A 272 5.24 2.16 -9.91
CA THR A 272 5.65 1.27 -11.00
C THR A 272 6.60 0.21 -10.46
N VAL A 273 6.07 -0.97 -10.12
CA VAL A 273 6.87 -2.11 -9.67
C VAL A 273 7.38 -2.86 -10.90
N PHE A 274 8.63 -3.32 -10.84
CA PHE A 274 9.34 -4.10 -11.85
C PHE A 274 9.95 -3.29 -13.01
N GLY A 275 11.24 -3.02 -12.86
CA GLY A 275 12.07 -2.56 -13.97
C GLY A 275 13.53 -2.36 -13.56
N THR A 276 14.45 -3.10 -14.16
CA THR A 276 15.88 -2.76 -14.12
C THR A 276 16.12 -1.55 -15.04
N SER A 277 16.60 -0.44 -14.46
CA SER A 277 17.13 0.84 -15.03
C SER A 277 16.95 1.09 -16.54
N PRO A 278 16.19 2.12 -16.98
CA PRO A 278 16.27 3.55 -16.60
C PRO A 278 15.16 4.07 -15.65
N ILE A 279 14.27 3.19 -15.22
CA ILE A 279 13.08 3.48 -14.40
C ILE A 279 13.46 4.04 -13.01
N ALA A 280 14.61 3.63 -12.46
CA ALA A 280 15.11 4.12 -11.16
C ALA A 280 15.37 5.64 -11.13
N THR A 281 15.84 6.25 -12.22
CA THR A 281 16.12 7.70 -12.28
C THR A 281 14.82 8.51 -12.27
N LYS A 282 13.81 8.06 -13.03
CA LYS A 282 12.49 8.70 -13.09
C LYS A 282 11.76 8.59 -11.76
N GLN A 283 11.80 7.41 -11.12
CA GLN A 283 11.25 7.19 -9.79
C GLN A 283 11.93 8.06 -8.73
N THR A 284 13.27 8.12 -8.76
CA THR A 284 14.01 8.98 -7.84
C THR A 284 13.63 10.45 -8.00
N ALA A 285 13.48 10.93 -9.24
CA ALA A 285 13.06 12.32 -9.51
C ALA A 285 11.63 12.58 -9.03
N ALA A 286 10.71 11.65 -9.29
CA ALA A 286 9.33 11.71 -8.81
C ALA A 286 9.26 11.74 -7.27
N PHE A 287 9.98 10.85 -6.60
CA PHE A 287 10.05 10.80 -5.15
C PHE A 287 10.61 12.10 -4.55
N LYS A 288 11.68 12.66 -5.13
CA LYS A 288 12.24 13.95 -4.69
C LYS A 288 11.24 15.09 -4.79
N LEU A 289 10.46 15.14 -5.88
CA LEU A 289 9.42 16.15 -6.07
C LEU A 289 8.32 16.04 -4.99
N LEU A 290 7.87 14.82 -4.68
CA LEU A 290 6.88 14.62 -3.62
C LEU A 290 7.44 14.94 -2.23
N LEU A 291 8.69 14.59 -1.94
CA LEU A 291 9.34 14.98 -0.70
C LEU A 291 9.48 16.50 -0.55
N GLU A 292 9.71 17.23 -1.64
CA GLU A 292 9.73 18.70 -1.61
C GLU A 292 8.37 19.27 -1.22
N TYR A 293 7.29 18.79 -1.87
CA TYR A 293 5.93 19.13 -1.49
C TYR A 293 5.63 18.84 0.00
N LEU A 294 5.97 17.64 0.47
CA LEU A 294 5.75 17.23 1.86
C LEU A 294 6.55 18.09 2.85
N ARG A 295 7.78 18.48 2.50
CA ARG A 295 8.59 19.41 3.31
C ARG A 295 7.94 20.77 3.42
N VAL A 296 7.38 21.30 2.32
CA VAL A 296 6.66 22.57 2.34
C VAL A 296 5.43 22.48 3.23
N ALA A 297 4.64 21.40 3.11
CA ALA A 297 3.48 21.18 3.98
C ALA A 297 3.88 21.09 5.47
N LEU A 298 4.90 20.28 5.80
CA LEU A 298 5.42 20.14 7.16
C LEU A 298 5.92 21.47 7.75
N ALA A 299 6.69 22.23 6.97
CA ALA A 299 7.21 23.53 7.40
C ALA A 299 6.07 24.52 7.67
N LYS A 300 5.06 24.56 6.81
CA LYS A 300 3.85 25.38 6.99
C LYS A 300 3.08 25.01 8.26
N THR A 301 2.80 23.72 8.46
CA THR A 301 2.09 23.23 9.66
C THR A 301 2.84 23.55 10.94
N ARG A 302 4.18 23.49 10.94
CA ARG A 302 4.99 23.84 12.11
C ARG A 302 5.09 25.33 12.37
N ALA A 303 5.12 26.15 11.32
CA ALA A 303 5.21 27.60 11.45
C ALA A 303 3.91 28.20 12.01
N ASP A 304 2.75 27.60 11.71
CA ASP A 304 1.45 28.06 12.20
C ASP A 304 0.51 26.88 12.54
N PRO A 305 0.72 26.18 13.67
CA PRO A 305 -0.08 25.01 14.01
C PRO A 305 -1.59 25.28 14.14
N ALA A 306 -1.98 26.52 14.48
CA ALA A 306 -3.37 26.91 14.62
C ALA A 306 -4.08 26.98 13.25
N ALA A 307 -3.42 27.53 12.23
CA ALA A 307 -3.99 27.61 10.88
C ALA A 307 -4.20 26.25 10.21
N TYR A 308 -3.41 25.23 10.59
CA TYR A 308 -3.49 23.87 10.01
C TYR A 308 -4.14 22.85 10.94
N ALA A 309 -4.77 23.29 12.04
CA ALA A 309 -5.42 22.41 13.01
C ALA A 309 -6.55 21.58 12.36
N GLY A 310 -6.66 20.31 12.75
CA GLY A 310 -7.67 19.37 12.23
C GLY A 310 -7.30 18.69 10.91
N THR A 311 -6.07 18.88 10.42
CA THR A 311 -5.53 18.15 9.27
C THR A 311 -4.93 16.82 9.73
N GLY A 312 -4.78 15.86 8.80
CA GLY A 312 -4.12 14.59 9.09
C GLY A 312 -2.71 14.79 9.68
N LEU A 313 -1.93 15.65 9.03
CA LEU A 313 -0.56 15.99 9.41
C LEU A 313 -0.52 16.71 10.77
N SER A 314 -1.36 17.72 11.00
CA SER A 314 -1.37 18.41 12.30
C SER A 314 -1.73 17.45 13.44
N ASN A 315 -2.71 16.57 13.21
CA ASN A 315 -3.15 15.59 14.21
C ASN A 315 -2.06 14.52 14.44
N TYR A 316 -1.36 14.10 13.38
CA TYR A 316 -0.23 13.19 13.51
C TYR A 316 0.91 13.82 14.32
N LEU A 317 1.29 15.07 14.01
CA LEU A 317 2.32 15.82 14.72
C LEU A 317 2.00 16.07 16.19
N ALA A 318 0.72 16.17 16.54
CA ALA A 318 0.28 16.30 17.93
C ALA A 318 0.46 15.01 18.74
N SER A 319 0.71 13.87 18.09
CA SER A 319 0.91 12.59 18.79
C SER A 319 2.26 12.53 19.51
N PRO A 320 2.33 11.92 20.72
CA PRO A 320 3.61 11.73 21.43
C PRO A 320 4.62 10.88 20.65
N GLU A 321 4.17 9.99 19.76
CA GLU A 321 5.07 9.18 18.94
C GLU A 321 5.70 10.01 17.82
N ALA A 322 4.93 10.88 17.14
CA ALA A 322 5.49 11.76 16.12
C ALA A 322 6.56 12.70 16.67
N GLN A 323 6.44 13.13 17.93
CA GLN A 323 7.46 13.94 18.61
C GLN A 323 8.81 13.20 18.82
N ARG A 324 8.83 11.87 18.68
CA ARG A 324 10.06 11.05 18.76
C ARG A 324 10.67 10.76 17.39
N LEU A 325 9.95 11.07 16.31
CA LEU A 325 10.37 10.77 14.95
C LEU A 325 11.21 11.92 14.38
N MET A 326 12.16 11.55 13.53
CA MET A 326 12.84 12.52 12.68
C MET A 326 11.89 13.04 11.61
N ASP A 327 12.14 14.26 11.12
CA ASP A 327 11.36 14.86 10.02
C ASP A 327 11.26 13.93 8.82
N ASP A 328 12.37 13.29 8.43
CA ASP A 328 12.36 12.34 7.33
C ASP A 328 11.39 11.18 7.57
N GLU A 329 11.29 10.63 8.79
CA GLU A 329 10.34 9.56 9.10
C GLU A 329 8.88 10.04 9.01
N ILE A 330 8.60 11.26 9.47
CA ILE A 330 7.27 11.88 9.34
C ILE A 330 6.92 12.08 7.87
N LEU A 331 7.87 12.59 7.07
CA LEU A 331 7.68 12.80 5.64
C LEU A 331 7.39 11.47 4.92
N LEU A 332 8.08 10.39 5.29
CA LEU A 332 7.81 9.06 4.72
C LEU A 332 6.42 8.53 5.11
N ASP A 333 5.98 8.72 6.36
CA ASP A 333 4.63 8.31 6.78
C ASP A 333 3.53 9.10 6.06
N MET A 334 3.74 10.39 5.86
CA MET A 334 2.82 11.25 5.11
C MET A 334 2.85 10.96 3.61
N HIS A 335 4.03 10.61 3.08
CA HIS A 335 4.14 10.10 1.71
C HIS A 335 3.28 8.85 1.54
N GLN A 336 3.31 7.88 2.48
CA GLN A 336 2.45 6.71 2.44
C GLN A 336 0.96 7.05 2.46
N MET A 337 0.54 8.02 3.27
CA MET A 337 -0.86 8.47 3.27
C MET A 337 -1.29 9.04 1.91
N LEU A 338 -0.45 9.84 1.26
CA LEU A 338 -0.76 10.41 -0.05
C LEU A 338 -0.69 9.36 -1.16
N ALA A 339 0.41 8.61 -1.19
CA ALA A 339 0.75 7.68 -2.26
C ALA A 339 -0.08 6.39 -2.14
N VAL A 340 -0.07 5.71 -1.00
CA VAL A 340 -0.82 4.44 -0.84
C VAL A 340 -2.27 4.73 -0.47
N GLY A 341 -2.52 5.72 0.39
CA GLY A 341 -3.87 6.11 0.78
C GLY A 341 -4.63 6.76 -0.38
N ALA A 342 -4.32 8.00 -0.74
CA ALA A 342 -5.13 8.75 -1.72
C ALA A 342 -5.02 8.20 -3.15
N TYR A 343 -3.82 7.89 -3.65
CA TYR A 343 -3.69 7.33 -5.01
C TYR A 343 -4.16 5.86 -5.09
N GLY A 344 -4.07 5.10 -4.01
CA GLY A 344 -4.72 3.78 -3.90
C GLY A 344 -6.24 3.84 -4.10
N ILE A 345 -6.89 4.93 -3.67
CA ILE A 345 -8.33 5.17 -3.89
C ILE A 345 -8.62 5.55 -5.34
N CYS A 346 -7.72 6.30 -5.99
CA CYS A 346 -7.86 6.60 -7.42
C CYS A 346 -7.85 5.32 -8.26
N THR A 347 -6.87 4.45 -8.03
CA THR A 347 -6.73 3.18 -8.79
C THR A 347 -7.90 2.23 -8.55
N GLN A 348 -8.26 1.99 -7.29
CA GLN A 348 -9.41 1.12 -6.96
C GLN A 348 -10.74 1.72 -7.40
N GLY A 349 -10.92 3.04 -7.27
CA GLY A 349 -12.09 3.75 -7.76
C GLY A 349 -12.23 3.64 -9.28
N ALA A 350 -11.12 3.73 -10.02
CA ALA A 350 -11.12 3.54 -11.47
C ALA A 350 -11.55 2.12 -11.86
N ALA A 351 -11.02 1.09 -11.19
CA ALA A 351 -11.43 -0.29 -11.43
C ALA A 351 -12.90 -0.56 -11.10
N LEU A 352 -13.41 0.04 -10.01
CA LEU A 352 -14.82 0.02 -9.66
C LEU A 352 -15.66 0.67 -10.77
N LEU A 353 -15.32 1.89 -11.20
CA LEU A 353 -16.04 2.61 -12.25
C LEU A 353 -15.99 1.87 -13.60
N PHE A 354 -14.86 1.26 -13.95
CA PHE A 354 -14.76 0.37 -15.10
C PHE A 354 -15.70 -0.83 -15.00
N SER A 355 -15.76 -1.47 -13.83
CA SER A 355 -16.65 -2.61 -13.59
C SER A 355 -18.12 -2.21 -13.68
N LEU A 356 -18.48 -1.02 -13.18
CA LEU A 356 -19.82 -0.45 -13.34
C LEU A 356 -20.14 -0.07 -14.80
N ALA A 357 -19.14 0.41 -15.56
CA ALA A 357 -19.29 0.70 -16.99
C ALA A 357 -19.67 -0.55 -17.79
N LYS A 358 -19.04 -1.68 -17.46
CA LYS A 358 -19.29 -2.98 -18.09
C LYS A 358 -20.55 -3.67 -17.57
N ASN A 359 -21.14 -3.19 -16.47
CA ASN A 359 -22.33 -3.76 -15.83
C ASN A 359 -23.39 -2.68 -15.51
N PRO A 360 -24.07 -2.09 -16.50
CA PRO A 360 -25.04 -1.02 -16.29
C PRO A 360 -26.19 -1.38 -15.32
N GLN A 361 -26.60 -2.65 -15.30
CA GLN A 361 -27.60 -3.18 -14.37
C GLN A 361 -27.16 -3.11 -12.91
N VAL A 362 -25.87 -3.32 -12.64
CA VAL A 362 -25.30 -3.21 -11.29
C VAL A 362 -25.34 -1.75 -10.85
N ARG A 363 -24.91 -0.83 -11.74
CA ARG A 363 -24.97 0.62 -11.49
C ARG A 363 -26.39 1.11 -11.21
N LYS A 364 -27.37 0.66 -12.01
CA LYS A 364 -28.78 1.03 -11.82
C LYS A 364 -29.29 0.64 -10.42
N ARG A 365 -28.98 -0.57 -9.96
CA ARG A 365 -29.40 -1.02 -8.64
C ARG A 365 -28.72 -0.27 -7.49
N ILE A 366 -27.46 0.17 -7.66
CA ILE A 366 -26.81 1.09 -6.69
C ILE A 366 -27.57 2.41 -6.61
N ALA A 367 -27.96 2.97 -7.76
CA ALA A 367 -28.73 4.21 -7.80
C ALA A 367 -30.10 4.08 -7.10
N GLU A 368 -30.79 2.96 -7.32
CA GLU A 368 -32.07 2.65 -6.67
C GLU A 368 -31.92 2.46 -5.16
N GLU A 369 -30.93 1.69 -4.71
CA GLU A 369 -30.65 1.48 -3.28
C GLU A 369 -30.25 2.78 -2.58
N GLY A 370 -29.42 3.58 -3.26
CA GLY A 370 -28.88 4.84 -2.76
C GLY A 370 -29.81 6.05 -2.91
N ALA A 371 -30.99 5.90 -3.50
CA ALA A 371 -31.92 7.02 -3.75
C ALA A 371 -32.27 7.83 -2.48
N PRO A 372 -32.47 7.22 -1.29
CA PRO A 372 -32.70 7.97 -0.05
C PRO A 372 -31.51 8.86 0.36
N LEU A 373 -30.29 8.52 -0.06
CA LEU A 373 -29.06 9.24 0.27
C LEU A 373 -28.60 10.21 -0.82
N ALA A 374 -29.43 10.46 -1.85
CA ALA A 374 -29.08 11.31 -2.98
C ALA A 374 -28.80 12.76 -2.56
N THR A 375 -29.54 13.27 -1.57
CA THR A 375 -29.42 14.66 -1.07
C THR A 375 -28.82 14.74 0.33
N GLU A 376 -28.55 13.61 0.98
CA GLU A 376 -27.94 13.58 2.30
C GLU A 376 -26.41 13.64 2.23
N THR A 377 -25.80 14.28 3.23
CA THR A 377 -24.35 14.24 3.44
C THR A 377 -23.91 12.81 3.73
N ALA A 378 -22.92 12.31 3.00
CA ALA A 378 -22.41 10.98 3.22
C ALA A 378 -21.75 10.82 4.61
N SER A 379 -21.99 9.69 5.25
CA SER A 379 -21.37 9.29 6.51
C SER A 379 -20.96 7.82 6.47
N PHE A 380 -20.06 7.41 7.36
CA PHE A 380 -19.69 6.01 7.48
C PHE A 380 -20.90 5.12 7.79
N GLY A 381 -21.86 5.64 8.57
CA GLY A 381 -23.05 4.91 8.98
C GLY A 381 -24.00 4.67 7.80
N ASN A 382 -24.38 5.74 7.08
CA ASN A 382 -25.35 5.62 5.99
C ASN A 382 -24.78 4.85 4.78
N LEU A 383 -23.50 5.02 4.44
CA LEU A 383 -22.87 4.28 3.35
C LEU A 383 -22.80 2.77 3.62
N ARG A 384 -22.54 2.37 4.88
CA ARG A 384 -22.53 0.95 5.27
C ARG A 384 -23.92 0.33 5.35
N ALA A 385 -24.97 1.15 5.43
CA ALA A 385 -26.36 0.70 5.43
C ALA A 385 -26.88 0.36 4.02
N LEU A 386 -26.04 0.47 2.97
CA LEU A 386 -26.33 0.07 1.60
C LEU A 386 -25.75 -1.33 1.31
N PRO A 387 -26.46 -2.43 1.65
CA PRO A 387 -25.91 -3.78 1.57
C PRO A 387 -25.47 -4.20 0.17
N TYR A 388 -26.23 -3.84 -0.88
CA TYR A 388 -25.88 -4.17 -2.25
C TYR A 388 -24.69 -3.34 -2.76
N THR A 389 -24.69 -2.04 -2.52
CA THR A 389 -23.54 -1.16 -2.85
C THR A 389 -22.27 -1.64 -2.15
N PHE A 390 -22.38 -2.10 -0.91
CA PHE A 390 -21.27 -2.71 -0.20
C PHE A 390 -20.84 -4.03 -0.84
N ALA A 391 -21.77 -4.90 -1.25
CA ALA A 391 -21.46 -6.09 -2.04
C ALA A 391 -20.73 -5.78 -3.35
N VAL A 392 -21.08 -4.69 -4.03
CA VAL A 392 -20.39 -4.24 -5.26
C VAL A 392 -18.96 -3.79 -4.97
N VAL A 393 -18.74 -2.97 -3.95
CA VAL A 393 -17.38 -2.54 -3.55
C VAL A 393 -16.54 -3.74 -3.15
N LYS A 394 -17.14 -4.67 -2.41
CA LYS A 394 -16.52 -5.94 -2.04
C LYS A 394 -16.09 -6.75 -3.26
N GLU A 395 -16.91 -6.80 -4.31
CA GLU A 395 -16.57 -7.49 -5.57
C GLU A 395 -15.48 -6.77 -6.37
N ALA A 396 -15.52 -5.44 -6.42
CA ALA A 396 -14.45 -4.67 -7.05
C ALA A 396 -13.09 -4.92 -6.40
N LEU A 397 -13.05 -5.01 -5.07
CA LEU A 397 -11.83 -5.29 -4.31
C LEU A 397 -11.32 -6.73 -4.48
N ARG A 398 -12.23 -7.70 -4.61
CA ARG A 398 -11.90 -9.10 -4.89
C ARG A 398 -11.32 -9.24 -6.30
N TYR A 399 -12.02 -8.68 -7.28
CA TYR A 399 -11.69 -8.79 -8.70
C TYR A 399 -10.44 -7.99 -9.06
N TRP A 400 -10.28 -6.80 -8.47
CA TRP A 400 -9.17 -5.88 -8.73
C TRP A 400 -8.40 -5.52 -7.44
N PRO A 401 -7.73 -6.48 -6.78
CA PRO A 401 -7.01 -6.19 -5.55
C PRO A 401 -5.82 -5.28 -5.85
N ALA A 402 -5.65 -4.22 -5.05
CA ALA A 402 -4.56 -3.26 -5.27
C ALA A 402 -3.17 -3.88 -5.08
N VAL A 403 -3.05 -4.87 -4.20
CA VAL A 403 -1.80 -5.58 -3.90
C VAL A 403 -1.95 -7.05 -4.25
N HIS A 404 -1.11 -7.54 -5.15
CA HIS A 404 -1.18 -8.91 -5.65
C HIS A 404 -0.48 -9.92 -4.74
N VAL A 405 0.67 -9.52 -4.17
CA VAL A 405 1.46 -10.34 -3.25
C VAL A 405 2.03 -9.49 -2.13
N VAL A 406 2.21 -10.09 -0.96
CA VAL A 406 2.93 -9.50 0.17
C VAL A 406 4.08 -10.41 0.56
N ALA A 407 5.26 -9.84 0.81
CA ALA A 407 6.43 -10.61 1.20
C ALA A 407 6.63 -10.69 2.72
N GLY A 408 7.35 -11.71 3.15
CA GLY A 408 7.81 -11.88 4.53
C GLY A 408 8.90 -12.94 4.64
N GLN A 409 9.34 -13.19 5.87
CA GLN A 409 10.21 -14.31 6.20
C GLN A 409 9.57 -15.17 7.30
N THR A 410 9.58 -16.49 7.13
CA THR A 410 9.10 -17.40 8.17
C THR A 410 10.03 -17.38 9.39
N GLN A 411 9.46 -17.30 10.58
CA GLN A 411 10.22 -17.38 11.84
C GLN A 411 10.38 -18.83 12.30
N ARG A 412 9.40 -19.66 11.96
CA ARG A 412 9.33 -21.08 12.27
C ARG A 412 8.82 -21.83 11.05
N GLU A 413 8.89 -23.15 11.14
CA GLU A 413 8.28 -24.01 10.15
C GLU A 413 6.76 -23.80 10.11
N ILE A 414 6.21 -23.77 8.89
CA ILE A 414 4.77 -23.68 8.64
C ILE A 414 4.36 -24.93 7.87
N ILE A 415 3.33 -25.63 8.38
CA ILE A 415 2.68 -26.73 7.67
C ILE A 415 1.35 -26.23 7.13
N HIS A 416 1.16 -26.32 5.82
CA HIS A 416 -0.10 -25.97 5.15
C HIS A 416 -0.36 -26.97 4.01
N GLU A 417 -1.57 -27.53 3.93
CA GLU A 417 -1.94 -28.57 2.95
C GLU A 417 -0.94 -29.75 2.90
N ASN A 418 -0.49 -30.23 4.06
CA ASN A 418 0.50 -31.31 4.20
C ASN A 418 1.87 -31.01 3.54
N LYS A 419 2.12 -29.75 3.20
CA LYS A 419 3.39 -29.26 2.66
C LYS A 419 4.13 -28.44 3.72
N ARG A 420 5.45 -28.58 3.74
CA ARG A 420 6.34 -28.00 4.75
C ARG A 420 7.11 -26.80 4.21
N ILE A 421 6.84 -25.61 4.73
CA ILE A 421 7.62 -24.40 4.46
C ILE A 421 8.66 -24.24 5.58
N PRO A 422 9.97 -24.24 5.27
CA PRO A 422 11.03 -24.14 6.29
C PRO A 422 10.99 -22.83 7.08
N ALA A 423 11.59 -22.82 8.27
CA ALA A 423 11.93 -21.59 8.97
C ALA A 423 12.97 -20.76 8.19
N GLN A 424 12.99 -19.44 8.40
CA GLN A 424 13.88 -18.48 7.74
C GLN A 424 13.72 -18.40 6.20
N ALA A 425 12.64 -18.99 5.67
CA ALA A 425 12.33 -18.99 4.26
C ALA A 425 11.70 -17.67 3.84
N SER A 426 12.07 -17.19 2.63
CA SER A 426 11.35 -16.08 1.99
C SER A 426 9.99 -16.59 1.51
N ILE A 427 8.92 -15.90 1.89
CA ILE A 427 7.54 -16.33 1.66
C ILE A 427 6.69 -15.19 1.09
N LEU A 428 5.80 -15.51 0.16
CA LEU A 428 4.83 -14.60 -0.47
C LEU A 428 3.41 -15.05 -0.15
N ALA A 429 2.62 -14.15 0.44
CA ALA A 429 1.16 -14.30 0.47
C ALA A 429 0.57 -14.00 -0.91
N LEU A 430 -0.22 -14.94 -1.42
CA LEU A 430 -0.78 -14.89 -2.77
C LEU A 430 -2.19 -14.29 -2.76
N LEU A 431 -2.27 -12.97 -2.58
CA LEU A 431 -3.55 -12.27 -2.43
C LEU A 431 -4.41 -12.40 -3.70
N TYR A 432 -3.88 -12.03 -4.86
CA TYR A 432 -4.62 -12.08 -6.13
C TYR A 432 -5.04 -13.51 -6.52
N GLY A 433 -4.13 -14.48 -6.36
CA GLY A 433 -4.44 -15.88 -6.61
C GLY A 433 -5.57 -16.38 -5.68
N THR A 434 -5.59 -15.95 -4.42
CA THR A 434 -6.63 -16.34 -3.45
C THR A 434 -7.97 -15.69 -3.77
N THR A 435 -8.00 -14.43 -4.21
CA THR A 435 -9.25 -13.75 -4.61
C THR A 435 -9.84 -14.27 -5.92
N HIS A 436 -9.04 -15.02 -6.70
CA HIS A 436 -9.44 -15.66 -7.96
C HIS A 436 -9.46 -17.20 -7.89
N ASP A 437 -9.46 -17.75 -6.68
CA ASP A 437 -9.50 -19.19 -6.50
C ASP A 437 -10.93 -19.72 -6.58
N ALA A 438 -11.19 -20.63 -7.53
CA ALA A 438 -12.49 -21.28 -7.70
C ALA A 438 -12.92 -22.13 -6.49
N ARG A 439 -11.98 -22.52 -5.61
CA ARG A 439 -12.24 -23.21 -4.34
C ARG A 439 -12.78 -22.26 -3.26
N VAL A 440 -12.53 -20.95 -3.41
CA VAL A 440 -12.95 -19.91 -2.46
C VAL A 440 -14.15 -19.14 -3.01
N PHE A 441 -14.11 -18.77 -4.30
CA PHE A 441 -15.15 -17.98 -4.98
C PHE A 441 -15.63 -18.72 -6.22
N LYS A 442 -16.94 -18.97 -6.32
CA LYS A 442 -17.50 -19.67 -7.49
C LYS A 442 -17.42 -18.76 -8.72
N ASN A 443 -16.96 -19.29 -9.85
CA ASN A 443 -16.75 -18.52 -11.09
C ASN A 443 -15.97 -17.21 -10.82
N PRO A 444 -14.69 -17.31 -10.38
CA PRO A 444 -13.93 -16.17 -9.88
C PRO A 444 -13.66 -15.09 -10.95
N GLU A 445 -13.74 -15.45 -12.23
CA GLU A 445 -13.56 -14.56 -13.38
C GLU A 445 -14.82 -13.75 -13.73
N MET A 446 -15.95 -13.98 -13.04
CA MET A 446 -17.16 -13.19 -13.22
C MET A 446 -17.26 -12.11 -12.14
N PHE A 447 -17.52 -10.88 -12.57
CA PHE A 447 -17.87 -9.79 -11.67
C PHE A 447 -19.32 -9.94 -11.23
N ASP A 448 -19.50 -10.41 -10.00
CA ASP A 448 -20.79 -10.85 -9.47
C ASP A 448 -20.94 -10.42 -7.99
N PRO A 449 -21.56 -9.25 -7.73
CA PRO A 449 -21.79 -8.75 -6.38
C PRO A 449 -22.67 -9.65 -5.52
N GLU A 450 -23.61 -10.40 -6.12
CA GLU A 450 -24.56 -11.27 -5.39
C GLU A 450 -23.87 -12.36 -4.59
N ARG A 451 -22.60 -12.68 -4.92
CA ARG A 451 -21.82 -13.67 -4.18
C ARG A 451 -21.68 -13.32 -2.70
N PHE A 452 -21.77 -12.04 -2.36
CA PHE A 452 -21.59 -11.57 -1.00
C PHE A 452 -22.89 -11.25 -0.26
N LEU A 453 -24.02 -11.67 -0.83
CA LEU A 453 -25.33 -11.53 -0.23
C LEU A 453 -25.89 -12.92 0.10
N PRO A 454 -26.84 -13.00 1.05
CA PRO A 454 -27.59 -14.22 1.28
C PRO A 454 -28.31 -14.69 0.00
N PRO A 455 -28.37 -16.00 -0.26
CA PRO A 455 -27.91 -17.09 0.60
C PRO A 455 -26.44 -17.50 0.36
N ARG A 456 -25.72 -16.87 -0.57
CA ARG A 456 -24.40 -17.34 -1.01
C ARG A 456 -23.29 -17.06 -0.01
N ASN A 457 -23.21 -15.84 0.50
CA ASN A 457 -22.21 -15.40 1.50
C ASN A 457 -20.80 -15.98 1.23
N GLU A 458 -20.34 -15.94 -0.03
CA GLU A 458 -19.06 -16.49 -0.43
C GLU A 458 -17.89 -15.71 0.18
N GLY A 459 -16.79 -16.42 0.43
CA GLY A 459 -15.62 -15.88 1.13
C GLY A 459 -15.62 -16.23 2.62
N PRO A 460 -14.60 -15.78 3.37
CA PRO A 460 -14.49 -16.05 4.80
C PRO A 460 -15.58 -15.31 5.61
N ASP A 461 -16.01 -15.92 6.72
CA ASP A 461 -17.04 -15.36 7.62
C ASP A 461 -16.67 -13.97 8.17
N GLU A 462 -17.70 -13.15 8.43
CA GLU A 462 -17.58 -11.77 8.92
C GLU A 462 -16.85 -11.63 10.26
N THR A 463 -16.74 -12.72 11.03
CA THR A 463 -16.05 -12.76 12.34
C THR A 463 -14.53 -12.70 12.20
N TRP A 464 -14.00 -13.05 11.03
CA TRP A 464 -12.63 -12.73 10.71
C TRP A 464 -12.61 -11.27 10.26
N GLU A 465 -11.98 -10.40 11.04
CA GLU A 465 -11.59 -9.05 10.58
C GLU A 465 -10.87 -9.06 9.21
N GLY A 466 -10.46 -10.23 8.70
CA GLY A 466 -9.92 -10.45 7.36
C GLY A 466 -10.92 -10.82 6.26
N TRP A 467 -12.02 -10.09 6.16
CA TRP A 467 -12.83 -10.11 4.93
C TRP A 467 -12.08 -9.55 3.69
N MET A 468 -10.89 -8.97 3.89
CA MET A 468 -10.17 -8.28 2.84
C MET A 468 -8.81 -8.90 2.57
N VAL A 469 -8.78 -10.03 1.87
CA VAL A 469 -7.54 -10.46 1.20
C VAL A 469 -6.87 -9.28 0.47
N ALA A 470 -7.66 -8.37 -0.12
CA ALA A 470 -7.19 -7.13 -0.75
C ALA A 470 -6.50 -6.11 0.19
N PHE A 471 -6.80 -6.13 1.50
CA PHE A 471 -6.20 -5.25 2.53
C PHE A 471 -5.40 -6.02 3.60
N GLY A 472 -5.11 -7.30 3.35
CA GLY A 472 -4.49 -8.20 4.32
C GLY A 472 -5.44 -8.74 5.40
N ALA A 473 -4.90 -9.49 6.36
CA ALA A 473 -5.71 -10.19 7.37
C ALA A 473 -5.32 -9.85 8.82
N GLY A 474 -6.28 -10.08 9.72
CA GLY A 474 -6.19 -9.78 11.16
C GLY A 474 -6.74 -8.40 11.53
N ASP A 475 -6.72 -8.10 12.83
CA ASP A 475 -7.11 -6.81 13.41
C ASP A 475 -6.25 -5.68 12.82
N SER A 476 -6.89 -4.63 12.31
CA SER A 476 -6.17 -3.49 11.73
C SER A 476 -5.37 -2.69 12.77
N SER A 477 -5.69 -2.79 14.05
CA SER A 477 -4.95 -2.17 15.16
C SER A 477 -3.81 -3.05 15.69
N GLN A 478 -3.97 -4.38 15.67
CA GLN A 478 -3.01 -5.30 16.30
C GLN A 478 -2.11 -6.04 15.32
N GLY A 479 -2.54 -6.27 14.08
CA GLY A 479 -1.84 -7.07 13.06
C GLY A 479 -1.60 -6.31 11.76
N HIS A 480 -0.98 -6.96 10.77
CA HIS A 480 -0.51 -6.32 9.53
C HIS A 480 -1.61 -6.02 8.48
N ALA A 481 -2.89 -6.08 8.85
CA ALA A 481 -3.98 -5.59 8.01
C ALA A 481 -3.86 -4.07 7.77
N CYS A 482 -4.35 -3.56 6.64
CA CYS A 482 -4.24 -2.15 6.29
C CYS A 482 -4.89 -1.23 7.33
N ALA A 483 -4.14 -0.23 7.83
CA ALA A 483 -4.65 0.78 8.76
C ALA A 483 -5.81 1.61 8.17
N GLY A 484 -5.78 1.87 6.85
CA GLY A 484 -6.78 2.66 6.14
C GLY A 484 -7.99 1.87 5.65
N LYS A 485 -8.12 0.58 5.97
CA LYS A 485 -9.16 -0.31 5.43
C LYS A 485 -10.57 0.29 5.49
N HIS A 486 -10.99 0.73 6.67
CA HIS A 486 -12.35 1.23 6.86
C HIS A 486 -12.59 2.57 6.15
N VAL A 487 -11.57 3.41 6.06
CA VAL A 487 -11.60 4.67 5.33
C VAL A 487 -11.73 4.42 3.83
N ALA A 488 -10.90 3.51 3.31
CA ALA A 488 -10.88 3.16 1.90
C ALA A 488 -12.21 2.57 1.41
N ILE A 489 -12.80 1.65 2.19
CA ILE A 489 -14.14 1.11 1.91
C ILE A 489 -15.17 2.23 1.77
N SER A 490 -15.20 3.16 2.74
CA SER A 490 -16.18 4.25 2.71
C SER A 490 -15.99 5.16 1.52
N PHE A 491 -14.76 5.44 1.10
CA PHE A 491 -14.51 6.23 -0.11
C PHE A 491 -14.94 5.48 -1.37
N LEU A 492 -14.73 4.17 -1.45
CA LEU A 492 -15.21 3.36 -2.58
C LEU A 492 -16.74 3.24 -2.61
N LEU A 493 -17.40 3.15 -1.44
CA LEU A 493 -18.86 3.22 -1.33
C LEU A 493 -19.37 4.57 -1.82
N LEU A 494 -18.70 5.66 -1.43
CA LEU A 494 -19.05 7.00 -1.87
C LEU A 494 -18.87 7.17 -3.39
N ILE A 495 -17.77 6.67 -3.95
CA ILE A 495 -17.54 6.65 -5.41
C ILE A 495 -18.65 5.86 -6.10
N ALA A 496 -18.95 4.64 -5.63
CA ALA A 496 -20.02 3.81 -6.19
C ALA A 496 -21.35 4.57 -6.19
N LEU A 497 -21.71 5.18 -5.07
CA LEU A 497 -22.97 5.89 -4.89
C LEU A 497 -23.05 7.13 -5.79
N ARG A 498 -22.11 8.08 -5.66
CA ARG A 498 -22.19 9.37 -6.36
C ARG A 498 -22.09 9.23 -7.87
N PHE A 499 -21.22 8.36 -8.36
CA PHE A 499 -21.11 8.10 -9.80
C PHE A 499 -22.21 7.20 -10.35
N SER A 500 -23.09 6.64 -9.52
CA SER A 500 -24.30 5.95 -9.98
C SER A 500 -25.54 6.85 -9.99
N GLN A 501 -25.47 8.04 -9.37
CA GLN A 501 -26.57 8.99 -9.27
C GLN A 501 -26.53 10.04 -10.41
N GLY A 502 -27.68 10.67 -10.67
CA GLY A 502 -27.79 11.81 -11.59
C GLY A 502 -28.04 11.42 -13.04
N TRP A 503 -26.98 11.04 -13.78
CA TRP A 503 -27.05 10.75 -15.21
C TRP A 503 -26.38 9.42 -15.55
N ALA A 504 -26.88 8.75 -16.58
CA ALA A 504 -26.28 7.53 -17.08
C ALA A 504 -25.00 7.85 -17.86
N TRP A 505 -24.07 6.91 -17.88
CA TRP A 505 -22.86 7.03 -18.69
C TRP A 505 -22.43 5.69 -19.27
N GLN A 506 -21.62 5.75 -20.30
CA GLN A 506 -21.08 4.57 -20.94
C GLN A 506 -19.62 4.78 -21.33
N LEU A 507 -18.86 3.70 -21.26
CA LEU A 507 -17.52 3.64 -21.82
C LEU A 507 -17.59 3.77 -23.34
N THR A 508 -16.80 4.66 -23.93
CA THR A 508 -16.81 4.88 -25.38
C THR A 508 -15.76 4.08 -26.13
N ASP A 509 -14.64 3.76 -25.48
CA ASP A 509 -13.59 2.94 -26.05
C ASP A 509 -13.80 1.45 -25.69
N ALA A 510 -14.12 0.64 -26.69
CA ALA A 510 -14.35 -0.80 -26.51
C ALA A 510 -13.09 -1.57 -26.08
N ASP A 511 -11.90 -1.06 -26.42
CA ASP A 511 -10.60 -1.66 -26.14
C ASP A 511 -10.00 -1.21 -24.80
N GLU A 512 -10.69 -0.36 -24.04
CA GLU A 512 -10.27 0.02 -22.70
C GLU A 512 -10.16 -1.21 -21.79
N ARG A 513 -9.03 -1.30 -21.08
CA ARG A 513 -8.70 -2.35 -20.13
C ARG A 513 -8.17 -1.75 -18.85
N MET A 514 -8.38 -2.45 -17.74
CA MET A 514 -7.61 -2.22 -16.53
C MET A 514 -6.30 -3.00 -16.63
N LEU A 515 -5.18 -2.29 -16.50
CA LEU A 515 -3.85 -2.86 -16.35
C LEU A 515 -3.66 -3.26 -14.89
N ASP A 516 -3.46 -4.55 -14.65
CA ASP A 516 -3.25 -5.17 -13.34
C ASP A 516 -1.79 -5.64 -13.16
N ASP A 517 -0.87 -5.16 -14.01
CA ASP A 517 0.55 -5.52 -14.01
C ASP A 517 1.39 -4.77 -12.95
N ARG A 518 0.76 -3.89 -12.16
CA ARG A 518 1.41 -2.98 -11.21
C ARG A 518 0.63 -2.89 -9.88
N ILE A 519 1.16 -2.15 -8.90
CA ILE A 519 0.39 -1.87 -7.67
C ILE A 519 -0.77 -0.95 -8.04
N GLY A 520 -1.99 -1.41 -7.73
CA GLY A 520 -3.23 -0.73 -8.09
C GLY A 520 -3.59 -0.92 -9.57
N PRO A 521 -4.85 -1.27 -9.88
CA PRO A 521 -5.32 -1.34 -11.26
C PRO A 521 -5.38 0.07 -11.87
N VAL A 522 -4.84 0.25 -13.08
CA VAL A 522 -4.88 1.55 -13.80
C VAL A 522 -5.53 1.38 -15.17
N PRO A 523 -6.33 2.35 -15.64
CA PRO A 523 -6.91 2.25 -16.98
C PRO A 523 -5.86 2.45 -18.06
N SER A 524 -6.01 1.69 -19.16
CA SER A 524 -5.10 1.72 -20.30
C SER A 524 -5.19 3.01 -21.13
N LYS A 525 -6.37 3.63 -21.19
CA LYS A 525 -6.67 4.78 -22.04
C LYS A 525 -7.42 5.92 -21.31
N GLY A 526 -7.48 5.87 -19.98
CA GLY A 526 -8.03 6.96 -19.16
C GLY A 526 -9.52 6.87 -18.82
N LEU A 527 -10.18 5.74 -19.09
CA LEU A 527 -11.62 5.55 -18.88
C LEU A 527 -12.44 6.64 -19.57
N THR A 528 -12.31 6.75 -20.89
CA THR A 528 -13.09 7.69 -21.68
C THR A 528 -14.57 7.29 -21.66
N MET A 529 -15.41 8.19 -21.17
CA MET A 529 -16.84 7.97 -21.00
C MET A 529 -17.64 9.10 -21.64
N ARG A 530 -18.91 8.82 -21.93
CA ARG A 530 -19.88 9.79 -22.43
C ARG A 530 -21.15 9.74 -21.59
N ARG A 531 -21.74 10.91 -21.31
CA ARG A 531 -23.07 11.00 -20.71
C ARG A 531 -24.11 10.42 -21.68
N ASN A 532 -24.99 9.59 -21.15
CA ASN A 532 -26.19 9.13 -21.83
C ASN A 532 -27.38 9.85 -21.15
N PRO A 533 -28.23 10.56 -21.92
CA PRO A 533 -29.38 11.26 -21.37
C PRO A 533 -30.35 10.35 -20.61
#